data_AF-A0A8H3ISA8-F1
#
_entry.id   AF-A0A8H3ISA8-F1
#
_cell.length_a   1.000
_cell.length_b   1.000
_cell.length_c   1.000
_cell.angle_alpha   90.00
_cell.angle_beta   90.00
_cell.angle_gamma   90.00
#
_symmetry.space_group_name_H-M   'P 1'
#
loop_
_entity.id
_entity.type
_entity.pdbx_description
1 polymer ?
#
loop_
_entity_poly.entity_id
_entity_poly.type
_entity_poly.pdbx_seq_one_letter_code
_entity_poly.pdbx_strand_id
1 'polypeptide(L)'
;MHSNSSFLGFGALFALLTTSTALGINCRGSALCDRATSSSKDKIVQILRDAVWASTKDNSTTYQSGDHIICISQTDTVTIEAGVEGGPEGLTGSFSLSGDVNIQAGGICLFPQRAALNLGQIRPLTDAILEHGCSTCGSVPIHFVDQGSNDPGAGILTYNYVENAFCDGACISDTGSNVKRSAKFGHTTVVG
;
A
#
# COMPACT_ATOMS: atom_id res chain seq x y z
N MET A 1 -59.95 6.73 55.74
CA MET A 1 -58.60 6.43 56.26
C MET A 1 -57.86 5.68 55.18
N HIS A 2 -56.69 6.19 54.81
CA HIS A 2 -56.01 5.95 53.54
C HIS A 2 -55.41 4.54 53.42
N SER A 3 -55.55 3.98 52.22
CA SER A 3 -54.87 2.77 51.74
C SER A 3 -53.46 3.15 51.26
N ASN A 4 -52.42 2.48 51.78
CA ASN A 4 -51.03 2.66 51.35
C ASN A 4 -50.60 1.44 50.53
N SER A 5 -50.46 1.63 49.21
CA SER A 5 -49.86 0.66 48.30
C SER A 5 -48.50 1.19 47.86
N SER A 6 -47.42 0.57 48.33
CA SER A 6 -46.06 0.83 47.83
C SER A 6 -45.71 -0.21 46.77
N PHE A 7 -45.80 0.16 45.49
CA PHE A 7 -45.23 -0.64 44.40
C PHE A 7 -43.86 -0.06 44.03
N LEU A 8 -42.84 -0.89 44.23
CA LEU A 8 -41.44 -0.65 43.89
C LEU A 8 -41.29 -0.50 42.37
N GLY A 9 -40.79 0.67 41.93
CA GLY A 9 -40.45 0.93 40.54
C GLY A 9 -39.19 0.18 40.12
N PHE A 10 -39.32 -0.69 39.13
CA PHE A 10 -38.19 -1.23 38.39
C PHE A 10 -37.63 -0.13 37.48
N GLY A 11 -36.53 0.50 37.89
CA GLY A 11 -35.73 1.36 37.02
C GLY A 11 -35.04 0.52 35.96
N ALA A 12 -35.49 0.61 34.72
CA ALA A 12 -34.79 0.03 33.57
C ALA A 12 -33.47 0.78 33.35
N LEU A 13 -32.36 0.16 33.72
CA LEU A 13 -31.01 0.64 33.44
C LEU A 13 -30.73 0.44 31.94
N PHE A 14 -30.96 1.47 31.14
CA PHE A 14 -30.55 1.52 29.74
C PHE A 14 -29.02 1.66 29.68
N ALA A 15 -28.30 0.55 29.48
CA ALA A 15 -26.88 0.58 29.15
C ALA A 15 -26.72 1.14 27.72
N LEU A 16 -26.24 2.37 27.60
CA LEU A 16 -25.77 2.91 26.32
C LEU A 16 -24.52 2.12 25.90
N LEU A 17 -24.71 1.16 25.02
CA LEU A 17 -23.62 0.49 24.31
C LEU A 17 -22.98 1.52 23.36
N THR A 18 -21.82 2.06 23.76
CA THR A 18 -20.97 2.83 22.87
C THR A 18 -20.33 1.85 21.88
N THR A 19 -20.86 1.77 20.67
CA THR A 19 -20.20 1.05 19.59
C THR A 19 -18.95 1.83 19.22
N SER A 20 -17.77 1.35 19.64
CA SER A 20 -16.53 1.81 19.03
C SER A 20 -16.66 1.54 17.53
N THR A 21 -16.65 2.58 16.71
CA THR A 21 -16.62 2.42 15.26
C THR A 21 -15.22 1.91 14.90
N ALA A 22 -15.05 0.59 14.98
CA ALA A 22 -13.93 -0.09 14.35
C ALA A 22 -13.91 0.39 12.89
N LEU A 23 -12.83 1.07 12.50
CA LEU A 23 -12.77 1.81 11.24
C LEU A 23 -12.84 0.88 10.02
N GLY A 24 -12.69 -0.43 10.22
CA GLY A 24 -12.96 -1.43 9.22
C GLY A 24 -12.12 -1.32 7.96
N ILE A 25 -12.60 -1.96 6.89
CA ILE A 25 -12.09 -1.66 5.55
C ILE A 25 -12.35 -0.18 5.21
N ASN A 26 -11.33 0.50 4.69
CA ASN A 26 -11.41 1.93 4.38
C ASN A 26 -10.34 2.37 3.36
N CYS A 27 -10.53 3.54 2.75
CA CYS A 27 -9.58 4.14 1.80
C CYS A 27 -8.74 5.27 2.41
N ARG A 28 -8.49 5.24 3.72
CA ARG A 28 -7.66 6.26 4.38
C ARG A 28 -6.18 5.95 4.18
N GLY A 29 -5.38 7.01 4.17
CA GLY A 29 -3.94 6.95 4.09
C GLY A 29 -3.33 8.33 4.35
N SER A 30 -2.04 8.45 4.08
CA SER A 30 -1.32 9.72 4.10
C SER A 30 -1.89 10.71 3.09
N ALA A 31 -1.78 12.01 3.36
CA ALA A 31 -2.09 13.06 2.38
C ALA A 31 -1.22 12.97 1.11
N LEU A 32 -0.09 12.26 1.18
CA LEU A 32 0.78 12.01 0.03
C LEU A 32 0.27 10.89 -0.88
N CYS A 33 -0.78 10.17 -0.48
CA CYS A 33 -1.46 9.21 -1.35
C CYS A 33 -2.05 9.87 -2.60
N ASP A 34 -2.51 11.12 -2.52
CA ASP A 34 -3.06 11.84 -3.67
C ASP A 34 -2.00 12.24 -4.71
N ARG A 35 -0.71 12.09 -4.37
CA ARG A 35 0.42 12.42 -5.26
C ARG A 35 0.89 11.24 -6.11
N ALA A 36 0.51 10.01 -5.75
CA ALA A 36 0.82 8.88 -6.61
C ALA A 36 -0.09 8.93 -7.84
N THR A 37 0.51 9.01 -9.02
CA THR A 37 -0.22 9.04 -10.28
C THR A 37 0.08 7.80 -11.10
N SER A 38 -0.84 7.41 -11.96
CA SER A 38 -0.61 6.34 -12.93
C SER A 38 -0.69 6.94 -14.32
N SER A 39 0.25 6.56 -15.19
CA SER A 39 0.22 6.96 -16.61
C SER A 39 -0.90 6.25 -17.38
N SER A 40 -1.46 5.20 -16.80
CA SER A 40 -2.66 4.51 -17.25
C SER A 40 -3.83 4.97 -16.36
N LYS A 41 -5.07 5.01 -16.86
CA LYS A 41 -6.27 5.35 -16.04
C LYS A 41 -6.54 4.37 -14.87
N ASP A 42 -5.63 3.42 -14.65
CA ASP A 42 -5.69 2.39 -13.63
C ASP A 42 -5.42 3.00 -12.24
N LYS A 43 -6.14 2.48 -11.25
CA LYS A 43 -5.94 2.79 -9.83
C LYS A 43 -4.57 2.26 -9.38
N ILE A 44 -3.86 2.99 -8.52
CA ILE A 44 -2.58 2.53 -7.98
C ILE A 44 -2.74 1.23 -7.17
N VAL A 45 -3.82 1.14 -6.37
CA VAL A 45 -4.18 -0.11 -5.67
C VAL A 45 -4.36 -1.26 -6.65
N GLN A 46 -4.98 -1.02 -7.81
CA GLN A 46 -5.17 -2.05 -8.83
C GLN A 46 -3.83 -2.53 -9.40
N ILE A 47 -2.90 -1.61 -9.66
CA ILE A 47 -1.58 -1.98 -10.20
C ILE A 47 -0.80 -2.84 -9.20
N LEU A 48 -0.75 -2.43 -7.93
CA LEU A 48 -0.08 -3.20 -6.89
C LEU A 48 -0.77 -4.54 -6.63
N ARG A 49 -2.12 -4.58 -6.63
CA ARG A 49 -2.90 -5.82 -6.54
C ARG A 49 -2.55 -6.76 -7.68
N ASP A 50 -2.59 -6.28 -8.92
CA ASP A 50 -2.32 -7.08 -10.12
C ASP A 50 -0.90 -7.70 -10.04
N ALA A 51 0.09 -6.94 -9.53
CA ALA A 51 1.44 -7.43 -9.28
C ALA A 51 1.52 -8.51 -8.18
N VAL A 52 0.77 -8.35 -7.08
CA VAL A 52 0.65 -9.38 -6.02
C VAL A 52 0.07 -10.68 -6.56
N TRP A 53 -0.93 -10.60 -7.43
CA TRP A 53 -1.56 -11.76 -8.06
C TRP A 53 -0.69 -12.40 -9.15
N ALA A 54 0.08 -11.61 -9.88
CA ALA A 54 1.00 -12.11 -10.90
C ALA A 54 2.32 -12.64 -10.35
N SER A 55 2.60 -12.41 -9.06
CA SER A 55 3.79 -12.96 -8.41
C SER A 55 3.78 -14.48 -8.46
N THR A 56 4.93 -15.05 -8.84
CA THR A 56 5.17 -16.51 -8.85
C THR A 56 5.63 -17.05 -7.49
N LYS A 57 5.71 -16.19 -6.46
CA LYS A 57 6.07 -16.62 -5.10
C LYS A 57 5.04 -17.57 -4.51
N ASP A 58 5.50 -18.46 -3.65
CA ASP A 58 4.64 -19.44 -3.00
C ASP A 58 3.61 -18.75 -2.09
N ASN A 59 2.39 -19.30 -2.03
CA ASN A 59 1.32 -18.78 -1.17
C ASN A 59 1.69 -18.81 0.32
N SER A 60 2.60 -19.70 0.74
CA SER A 60 3.12 -19.79 2.11
C SER A 60 4.17 -18.74 2.42
N THR A 61 4.62 -17.95 1.43
CA THR A 61 5.58 -16.85 1.66
C THR A 61 4.99 -15.88 2.68
N THR A 62 5.65 -15.76 3.83
CA THR A 62 5.15 -15.00 4.98
C THR A 62 5.83 -13.64 5.06
N TYR A 63 5.03 -12.61 5.31
CA TYR A 63 5.45 -11.22 5.53
C TYR A 63 5.08 -10.84 6.96
N GLN A 64 6.06 -10.35 7.70
CA GLN A 64 5.91 -9.87 9.07
C GLN A 64 5.34 -8.46 9.09
N SER A 65 4.83 -8.04 10.25
CA SER A 65 4.36 -6.67 10.45
C SER A 65 5.48 -5.68 10.10
N GLY A 66 5.19 -4.78 9.16
CA GLY A 66 6.14 -3.79 8.65
C GLY A 66 6.90 -4.21 7.38
N ASP A 67 6.85 -5.47 6.98
CA ASP A 67 7.48 -5.92 5.74
C ASP A 67 6.79 -5.30 4.53
N HIS A 68 7.56 -4.65 3.66
CA HIS A 68 7.06 -4.16 2.39
C HIS A 68 6.93 -5.31 1.40
N ILE A 69 5.68 -5.72 1.15
CA ILE A 69 5.34 -6.79 0.21
C ILE A 69 5.65 -6.33 -1.21
N ILE A 70 5.23 -5.11 -1.55
CA ILE A 70 5.49 -4.47 -2.84
C ILE A 70 5.38 -2.95 -2.67
N CYS A 71 6.20 -2.20 -3.40
CA CYS A 71 6.16 -0.75 -3.43
C CYS A 71 6.20 -0.25 -4.86
N ILE A 72 5.55 0.90 -5.10
CA ILE A 72 5.84 1.77 -6.23
C ILE A 72 6.50 3.05 -5.69
N SER A 73 7.76 3.28 -6.05
CA SER A 73 8.54 4.45 -5.64
C SER A 73 8.82 5.37 -6.82
N GLN A 74 9.34 6.57 -6.54
CA GLN A 74 9.86 7.40 -7.63
C GLN A 74 11.17 6.78 -8.09
N THR A 75 11.23 6.42 -9.36
CA THR A 75 12.48 6.10 -10.04
C THR A 75 12.86 7.32 -10.85
N ASP A 76 13.87 8.05 -10.41
CA ASP A 76 14.45 9.09 -11.25
C ASP A 76 15.50 8.43 -12.16
N THR A 77 15.31 8.60 -13.46
CA THR A 77 16.32 8.19 -14.43
C THR A 77 17.45 9.21 -14.33
N VAL A 78 18.56 8.81 -13.71
CA VAL A 78 19.76 9.64 -13.68
C VAL A 78 20.51 9.38 -14.97
N THR A 79 20.52 10.37 -15.84
CA THR A 79 21.43 10.38 -17.00
C THR A 79 22.77 10.90 -16.52
N ILE A 80 23.75 10.03 -16.38
CA ILE A 80 25.14 10.45 -16.15
C ILE A 80 25.76 10.63 -17.53
N GLU A 81 26.03 11.88 -17.89
CA GLU A 81 26.81 12.22 -19.07
C GLU A 81 28.28 12.32 -18.67
N ALA A 82 29.07 11.32 -19.04
CA ALA A 82 30.52 11.40 -18.93
C ALA A 82 31.07 11.94 -20.25
N GLY A 83 31.60 13.17 -20.21
CA GLY A 83 32.35 13.76 -21.32
C GLY A 83 33.83 13.35 -21.24
N VAL A 84 34.42 12.97 -22.37
CA VAL A 84 35.87 12.75 -22.47
C VAL A 84 36.43 13.96 -23.23
N GLU A 85 37.14 14.85 -22.53
CA GLU A 85 37.86 15.96 -23.17
C GLU A 85 39.36 15.66 -23.24
N GLY A 86 39.81 15.26 -24.45
CA GLY A 86 41.21 15.31 -24.85
C GLY A 86 42.02 14.00 -24.76
N GLY A 87 42.34 13.45 -25.93
CA GLY A 87 43.42 12.48 -26.16
C GLY A 87 43.92 12.61 -27.61
N PRO A 88 45.20 12.30 -27.90
CA PRO A 88 45.78 12.54 -29.23
C PRO A 88 45.05 11.66 -30.26
N GLU A 89 44.66 12.26 -31.39
CA GLU A 89 43.84 11.66 -32.46
C GLU A 89 42.33 11.49 -32.14
N GLY A 90 41.65 12.58 -31.77
CA GLY A 90 40.34 12.89 -32.36
C GLY A 90 39.13 12.00 -32.03
N LEU A 91 38.94 11.58 -30.78
CA LEU A 91 37.65 11.04 -30.31
C LEU A 91 36.96 12.03 -29.38
N THR A 92 36.01 12.78 -29.94
CA THR A 92 35.02 13.58 -29.20
C THR A 92 33.72 12.78 -29.13
N GLY A 93 33.25 12.48 -27.92
CA GLY A 93 31.97 11.79 -27.74
C GLY A 93 31.43 11.95 -26.33
N SER A 94 30.10 11.97 -26.21
CA SER A 94 29.41 11.83 -24.94
C SER A 94 29.01 10.36 -24.76
N PHE A 95 29.22 9.82 -23.56
CA PHE A 95 28.66 8.54 -23.18
C PHE A 95 27.56 8.78 -22.15
N SER A 96 26.32 8.45 -22.52
CA SER A 96 25.15 8.56 -21.66
C SER A 96 24.89 7.21 -21.00
N LEU A 97 25.14 7.14 -19.69
CA LEU A 97 24.68 6.05 -18.85
C LEU A 97 23.29 6.43 -18.32
N SER A 98 22.26 5.76 -18.83
CA SER A 98 20.92 5.85 -18.28
C SER A 98 20.69 4.67 -17.34
N GLY A 99 20.58 4.97 -16.05
CA GLY A 99 20.19 4.02 -15.02
C GLY A 99 19.00 4.57 -14.24
N ASP A 100 18.06 3.71 -13.87
CA ASP A 100 17.04 4.06 -12.90
C ASP A 100 17.70 4.06 -11.51
N VAL A 101 17.86 5.25 -10.91
CA VAL A 101 18.37 5.39 -9.55
C VAL A 101 17.17 5.62 -8.64
N ASN A 102 17.01 4.75 -7.65
CA ASN A 102 16.07 4.99 -6.57
C ASN A 102 16.70 5.97 -5.57
N ILE A 103 16.56 7.27 -5.82
CA ILE A 103 17.04 8.31 -4.92
C ILE A 103 16.05 8.50 -3.78
N GLN A 104 16.10 7.61 -2.78
CA GLN A 104 15.40 7.73 -1.48
C GLN A 104 14.04 8.45 -1.60
N ALA A 105 13.22 8.00 -2.54
CA ALA A 105 12.03 8.72 -2.92
C ALA A 105 10.83 7.91 -2.45
N GLY A 106 10.07 8.50 -1.53
CA GLY A 106 8.91 7.83 -0.97
C GLY A 106 7.91 7.41 -2.03
N GLY A 107 7.10 6.43 -1.66
CA GLY A 107 6.26 5.68 -2.58
C GLY A 107 5.08 5.04 -1.87
N ILE A 108 4.17 4.43 -2.65
CA ILE A 108 3.05 3.67 -2.09
C ILE A 108 3.49 2.22 -1.91
N CYS A 109 3.39 1.71 -0.70
CA CYS A 109 3.74 0.34 -0.36
C CYS A 109 2.53 -0.42 0.19
N LEU A 110 2.53 -1.73 -0.05
CA LEU A 110 1.66 -2.70 0.60
C LEU A 110 2.42 -3.38 1.74
N PHE A 111 1.87 -3.35 2.95
CA PHE A 111 2.49 -4.00 4.11
C PHE A 111 1.44 -4.39 5.16
N PRO A 112 1.66 -5.48 5.91
CA PRO A 112 0.82 -5.83 7.05
C PRO A 112 1.23 -5.04 8.30
N GLN A 113 0.28 -4.79 9.18
CA GLN A 113 0.49 -4.13 10.46
C GLN A 113 -0.13 -4.97 11.58
N ARG A 114 0.62 -5.17 12.66
CA ARG A 114 0.22 -5.90 13.87
C ARG A 114 -0.10 -7.38 13.64
N ALA A 115 0.28 -7.93 12.49
CA ALA A 115 0.12 -9.34 12.15
C ALA A 115 1.18 -9.79 11.15
N ALA A 116 1.43 -11.10 11.11
CA ALA A 116 2.13 -11.76 10.01
C ALA A 116 1.08 -12.37 9.06
N LEU A 117 1.30 -12.24 7.76
CA LEU A 117 0.41 -12.76 6.72
C LEU A 117 1.19 -13.54 5.69
N ASN A 118 0.63 -14.64 5.22
CA ASN A 118 1.15 -15.31 4.04
C ASN A 118 0.55 -14.73 2.74
N LEU A 119 1.23 -14.92 1.63
CA LEU A 119 0.82 -14.39 0.33
C LEU A 119 -0.58 -14.88 -0.10
N GLY A 120 -0.94 -16.11 0.26
CA GLY A 120 -2.27 -16.67 0.03
C GLY A 120 -3.38 -15.89 0.74
N GLN A 121 -3.13 -15.38 1.95
CA GLN A 121 -4.05 -14.51 2.69
C GLN A 121 -4.06 -13.07 2.13
N ILE A 122 -2.89 -12.57 1.70
CA ILE A 122 -2.74 -11.20 1.21
C ILE A 122 -3.55 -10.97 -0.08
N ARG A 123 -3.49 -11.90 -1.03
CA ARG A 123 -4.17 -11.80 -2.33
C ARG A 123 -5.66 -11.40 -2.24
N PRO A 124 -6.54 -12.16 -1.56
CA PRO A 124 -7.94 -11.78 -1.47
C PRO A 124 -8.18 -10.50 -0.64
N LEU A 125 -7.30 -10.17 0.31
CA LEU A 125 -7.39 -8.89 1.04
C LEU A 125 -7.08 -7.70 0.11
N THR A 126 -6.16 -7.85 -0.85
CA THR A 126 -5.89 -6.80 -1.85
C THR A 126 -7.06 -6.60 -2.82
N ASP A 127 -7.80 -7.67 -3.15
CA ASP A 127 -9.04 -7.56 -3.92
C ASP A 127 -10.11 -6.80 -3.13
N ALA A 128 -10.28 -7.13 -1.84
CA ALA A 128 -11.26 -6.46 -0.98
C ALA A 128 -11.03 -4.93 -0.95
N ILE A 129 -9.78 -4.47 -0.84
CA ILE A 129 -9.46 -3.02 -0.86
C ILE A 129 -9.82 -2.38 -2.21
N LEU A 130 -9.51 -3.05 -3.32
CA LEU A 130 -9.83 -2.55 -4.66
C LEU A 130 -11.35 -2.49 -4.90
N GLU A 131 -12.07 -3.55 -4.53
CA GLU A 131 -13.53 -3.67 -4.65
C GLU A 131 -14.28 -2.70 -3.74
N HIS A 132 -13.70 -2.37 -2.58
CA HIS A 132 -14.19 -1.30 -1.71
C HIS A 132 -14.08 0.10 -2.35
N GLY A 133 -13.37 0.21 -3.47
CA GLY A 133 -13.32 1.40 -4.30
C GLY A 133 -12.04 2.22 -4.15
N CYS A 134 -11.11 1.81 -3.30
CA CYS A 134 -9.89 2.57 -3.02
C CYS A 134 -9.02 2.73 -4.27
N SER A 135 -8.62 3.96 -4.56
CA SER A 135 -7.82 4.31 -5.73
C SER A 135 -6.32 4.18 -5.48
N THR A 136 -5.84 4.75 -4.37
CA THR A 136 -4.40 4.85 -4.11
C THR A 136 -3.96 4.24 -2.79
N CYS A 137 -4.69 4.52 -1.72
CA CYS A 137 -4.39 4.02 -0.39
C CYS A 137 -5.65 3.45 0.26
N GLY A 138 -5.45 2.61 1.25
CA GLY A 138 -6.52 1.98 1.99
C GLY A 138 -6.00 0.87 2.88
N SER A 139 -6.86 0.39 3.76
CA SER A 139 -6.55 -0.72 4.66
C SER A 139 -7.76 -1.63 4.84
N VAL A 140 -7.48 -2.88 5.17
CA VAL A 140 -8.50 -3.91 5.44
C VAL A 140 -8.08 -4.74 6.65
N PRO A 141 -8.99 -5.04 7.60
CA PRO A 141 -8.75 -6.01 8.65
C PRO A 141 -8.39 -7.38 8.09
N ILE A 142 -7.42 -8.05 8.72
CA ILE A 142 -6.93 -9.35 8.21
C ILE A 142 -8.00 -10.44 8.23
N HIS A 143 -9.01 -10.31 9.08
CA HIS A 143 -10.12 -11.25 9.20
C HIS A 143 -11.38 -10.87 8.38
N PHE A 144 -11.23 -9.91 7.47
CA PHE A 144 -12.35 -9.40 6.68
C PHE A 144 -12.90 -10.44 5.69
N VAL A 145 -12.02 -11.18 5.02
CA VAL A 145 -12.42 -12.13 3.97
C VAL A 145 -12.80 -13.50 4.54
N ASP A 146 -12.02 -14.03 5.49
CA ASP A 146 -12.22 -15.37 6.05
C ASP A 146 -13.33 -15.42 7.11
N GLN A 147 -13.56 -14.34 7.85
CA GLN A 147 -14.53 -14.29 8.96
C GLN A 147 -15.60 -13.20 8.80
N GLY A 148 -15.52 -12.37 7.76
CA GLY A 148 -16.42 -11.21 7.62
C GLY A 148 -16.23 -10.15 8.71
N SER A 149 -15.11 -10.18 9.43
CA SER A 149 -14.86 -9.31 10.56
C SER A 149 -14.35 -7.93 10.10
N ASN A 150 -14.98 -6.88 10.60
CA ASN A 150 -14.58 -5.50 10.34
C ASN A 150 -13.70 -4.91 11.47
N ASP A 151 -13.19 -5.76 12.37
CA ASP A 151 -12.36 -5.36 13.51
C ASP A 151 -10.86 -5.35 13.14
N PRO A 152 -10.17 -4.19 13.18
CA PRO A 152 -8.73 -4.10 12.89
C PRO A 152 -7.84 -4.61 14.04
N GLY A 153 -8.40 -5.01 15.19
CA GLY A 153 -7.65 -5.34 16.41
C GLY A 153 -6.60 -6.45 16.22
N ALA A 154 -6.93 -7.46 15.43
CA ALA A 154 -6.07 -8.61 15.11
C ALA A 154 -4.96 -8.29 14.09
N GLY A 155 -5.06 -7.16 13.39
CA GLY A 155 -4.13 -6.75 12.35
C GLY A 155 -4.84 -6.18 11.13
N ILE A 156 -4.09 -5.42 10.33
CA ILE A 156 -4.57 -4.82 9.08
C ILE A 156 -3.54 -5.00 7.97
N LEU A 157 -4.02 -5.22 6.74
CA LEU A 157 -3.22 -5.07 5.54
C LEU A 157 -3.42 -3.65 5.00
N THR A 158 -2.34 -2.96 4.61
CA THR A 158 -2.38 -1.53 4.31
C THR A 158 -1.63 -1.18 3.03
N TYR A 159 -2.28 -0.39 2.17
CA TYR A 159 -1.65 0.46 1.17
C TYR A 159 -1.49 1.87 1.74
N ASN A 160 -0.26 2.35 1.87
CA ASN A 160 0.00 3.72 2.31
C ASN A 160 1.31 4.26 1.73
N TYR A 161 1.49 5.58 1.80
CA TYR A 161 2.76 6.23 1.52
C TYR A 161 3.81 5.88 2.57
N VAL A 162 5.02 5.60 2.11
CA VAL A 162 6.22 5.34 2.90
C VAL A 162 7.36 6.21 2.37
N GLU A 163 8.01 6.97 3.24
CA GLU A 163 9.10 7.91 2.87
C GLU A 163 10.31 7.20 2.25
N ASN A 164 10.65 6.01 2.76
CA ASN A 164 11.72 5.18 2.25
C ASN A 164 11.12 3.91 1.65
N ALA A 165 10.36 4.09 0.57
CA ALA A 165 9.67 3.00 -0.12
C ALA A 165 10.67 2.09 -0.84
N PHE A 166 11.23 1.16 -0.08
CA PHE A 166 12.20 0.18 -0.56
C PHE A 166 11.63 -1.22 -0.47
N CYS A 167 11.92 -2.01 -1.50
CA CYS A 167 11.59 -3.43 -1.59
C CYS A 167 12.86 -4.22 -1.32
N ASP A 168 13.00 -4.76 -0.10
CA ASP A 168 14.10 -5.64 0.29
C ASP A 168 13.59 -7.05 0.61
N GLY A 169 14.48 -8.04 0.54
CA GLY A 169 14.24 -9.40 1.01
C GLY A 169 13.08 -10.11 0.28
N ALA A 170 12.03 -10.45 1.03
CA ALA A 170 10.91 -11.26 0.53
C ALA A 170 9.90 -10.50 -0.36
N CYS A 171 10.13 -9.22 -0.65
CA CYS A 171 9.27 -8.40 -1.52
C CYS A 171 9.02 -8.99 -2.93
N ILE A 172 7.95 -8.56 -3.56
CA ILE A 172 7.55 -8.93 -4.92
C ILE A 172 8.20 -7.96 -5.90
N SER A 173 9.37 -8.34 -6.40
CA SER A 173 10.10 -7.67 -7.49
C SER A 173 10.03 -8.45 -8.81
N ASP A 174 9.87 -9.78 -8.73
CA ASP A 174 9.69 -10.66 -9.88
C ASP A 174 8.20 -10.80 -10.23
N THR A 175 7.61 -9.74 -10.77
CA THR A 175 6.33 -9.88 -11.49
C THR A 175 6.66 -10.53 -12.83
N GLY A 176 6.02 -11.66 -13.18
CA GLY A 176 6.27 -12.32 -14.47
C GLY A 176 6.18 -11.32 -15.63
N SER A 177 6.96 -11.51 -16.70
CA SER A 177 7.21 -10.54 -17.80
C SER A 177 5.98 -9.93 -18.52
N ASN A 178 4.76 -10.31 -18.13
CA ASN A 178 3.49 -9.86 -18.65
C ASN A 178 2.85 -8.70 -17.84
N VAL A 179 3.36 -8.33 -16.66
CA VAL A 179 2.86 -7.17 -15.89
C VAL A 179 3.66 -5.92 -16.23
N LYS A 180 3.42 -5.36 -17.42
CA LYS A 180 3.93 -4.03 -17.80
C LYS A 180 2.88 -2.95 -17.54
N ARG A 181 2.52 -2.73 -16.27
CA ARG A 181 1.70 -1.58 -15.87
C ARG A 181 2.61 -0.55 -15.19
N SER A 182 2.89 0.55 -15.89
CA SER A 182 3.79 1.60 -15.38
C SER A 182 3.02 2.56 -14.46
N ALA A 183 3.05 2.31 -13.15
CA ALA A 183 2.77 3.33 -12.15
C ALA A 183 4.04 4.15 -11.90
N LYS A 184 3.93 5.48 -11.85
CA LYS A 184 5.05 6.37 -11.50
C LYS A 184 4.61 7.27 -10.37
N PHE A 185 5.33 7.26 -9.26
CA PHE A 185 5.10 8.28 -8.24
C PHE A 185 5.64 9.60 -8.80
N GLY A 186 4.78 10.61 -8.95
CA GLY A 186 5.12 11.81 -9.71
C GLY A 186 5.99 12.78 -8.93
N HIS A 187 7.08 13.23 -9.53
CA HIS A 187 7.76 14.49 -9.19
C HIS A 187 7.28 15.57 -10.16
N THR A 188 6.74 16.68 -9.65
CA THR A 188 6.52 17.87 -10.48
C THR A 188 7.89 18.51 -10.71
N THR A 189 8.48 18.34 -11.90
CA THR A 189 9.58 19.21 -12.32
C THR A 189 9.02 20.63 -12.40
N VAL A 190 9.35 21.49 -11.43
CA VAL A 190 9.19 22.93 -11.57
C VAL A 190 10.29 23.37 -12.53
N VAL A 191 9.94 23.47 -13.82
CA VAL A 191 10.79 24.14 -14.81
C VAL A 191 10.59 25.64 -14.55
N GLY A 192 11.60 26.27 -13.94
CA GLY A 192 11.68 27.73 -13.79
C GLY A 192 12.27 28.36 -15.06
#